data_AF-A0A7L4G994-F1
#
_entry.id   AF-A0A7L4G994-F1
#
_cell.length_a   1.000
_cell.length_b   1.000
_cell.length_c   1.000
_cell.angle_alpha   90.00
_cell.angle_beta   90.00
_cell.angle_gamma   90.00
#
_symmetry.space_group_name_H-M   'P 1'
#
loop_
_entity.id
_entity.type
_entity.pdbx_description
1 polymer ?
#
loop_
_entity_poly.entity_id
_entity_poly.type
_entity_poly.pdbx_seq_one_letter_code
_entity_poly.pdbx_strand_id
1 'polypeptide(L)'
;AARSEVLAAEAVSCLNRAMATLRDIWEEIGIPEELRLERTEVVKKHIKSLLDMMVAEEESLKERLLKNIALCRKELDTLCRELQLDPFEVEEEGTILQMEKNLRTRLETLLKHKKDRKQELETLQEEDRDLCDILCTPMFQIDSNSVPSLEDLDRYRRHLASLTAEKEKRHKEFVSAKRQIILLMEELDHDPDTSFELDVVYECEETFCLSADNITALQTLLQQLQARRALNEAVCAELRARIAALWDRLQVPAEDRDAFAVH
;
A
#
# COMPACT_ATOMS: atom_id res chain seq x y z
N ALA A 1 -43.24 25.43 24.65
CA ALA A 1 -42.35 24.89 25.69
C ALA A 1 -41.81 23.55 25.22
N ALA A 2 -40.52 23.33 25.31
CA ALA A 2 -39.94 22.01 25.05
C ALA A 2 -40.51 21.00 26.07
N ARG A 3 -40.65 19.73 25.69
CA ARG A 3 -41.19 18.68 26.59
C ARG A 3 -40.43 18.58 27.92
N SER A 4 -39.13 18.89 27.91
CA SER A 4 -38.28 18.97 29.10
C SER A 4 -38.70 20.09 30.05
N GLU A 5 -39.10 21.26 29.55
CA GLU A 5 -39.53 22.40 30.35
C GLU A 5 -40.86 22.11 31.07
N VAL A 6 -41.77 21.41 30.39
CA VAL A 6 -43.04 20.96 30.98
C VAL A 6 -42.79 19.98 32.13
N LEU A 7 -41.92 18.99 31.92
CA LEU A 7 -41.54 18.03 32.96
C LEU A 7 -40.85 18.70 34.16
N ALA A 8 -40.02 19.72 33.91
CA ALA A 8 -39.39 20.49 34.99
C ALA A 8 -40.45 21.24 35.83
N ALA A 9 -41.46 21.84 35.18
CA ALA A 9 -42.56 22.49 35.88
C ALA A 9 -43.41 21.50 36.69
N GLU A 10 -43.68 20.30 36.13
CA GLU A 10 -44.38 19.22 36.84
C GLU A 10 -43.62 18.73 38.08
N ALA A 11 -42.29 18.61 38.00
CA ALA A 11 -41.45 18.20 39.12
C ALA A 11 -41.51 19.22 40.27
N VAL A 12 -41.46 20.53 39.96
CA VAL A 12 -41.60 21.60 40.97
C VAL A 12 -42.99 21.57 41.60
N SER A 13 -44.05 21.37 40.81
CA SER A 13 -45.42 21.26 41.31
C SER A 13 -45.58 20.05 42.24
N CYS A 14 -44.99 18.91 41.90
CA CYS A 14 -45.00 17.70 42.72
C CYS A 14 -44.33 17.95 44.08
N LEU A 15 -43.15 18.58 44.08
CA LEU A 15 -42.44 18.96 45.31
C LEU A 15 -43.28 19.91 46.18
N ASN A 16 -43.85 20.96 45.59
CA ASN A 16 -44.69 21.92 46.32
C ASN A 16 -45.90 21.25 46.96
N ARG A 17 -46.56 20.33 46.25
CA ARG A 17 -47.69 19.56 46.77
C ARG A 17 -47.26 18.66 47.93
N ALA A 18 -46.14 17.94 47.79
CA ALA A 18 -45.62 17.08 48.84
C ALA A 18 -45.25 17.87 50.11
N MET A 19 -44.61 19.03 49.96
CA MET A 19 -44.28 19.92 51.07
C MET A 19 -45.53 20.52 51.75
N ALA A 20 -46.57 20.85 50.97
CA ALA A 20 -47.84 21.30 51.52
C ALA A 20 -48.50 20.21 52.37
N THR A 21 -48.57 18.97 51.86
CA THR A 21 -49.11 17.83 52.62
C THR A 21 -48.30 17.53 53.88
N LEU A 22 -46.97 17.62 53.85
CA LEU A 22 -46.14 17.47 55.05
C LEU A 22 -46.45 18.52 56.11
N ARG A 23 -46.62 19.79 55.70
CA ARG A 23 -46.99 20.87 56.60
C ARG A 23 -48.35 20.61 57.23
N ASP A 24 -49.36 20.24 56.44
CA ASP A 24 -50.71 19.97 56.93
C ASP A 24 -50.69 18.82 57.96
N ILE A 25 -49.93 17.74 57.71
CA ILE A 25 -49.73 16.63 58.67
C ILE A 25 -49.03 17.11 59.97
N TRP A 26 -48.00 17.94 59.86
CA TRP A 26 -47.30 18.46 61.04
C TRP A 26 -48.16 19.42 61.88
N GLU A 27 -49.09 20.13 61.24
CA GLU A 27 -50.11 20.95 61.89
C GLU A 27 -51.11 20.07 62.64
N GLU A 28 -51.63 19.02 62.00
CA GLU A 28 -52.55 18.07 62.62
C GLU A 28 -51.93 17.36 63.85
N ILE A 29 -50.64 17.00 63.79
CA ILE A 29 -49.93 16.35 64.91
C ILE A 29 -49.56 17.36 66.02
N GLY A 30 -49.46 18.65 65.71
CA GLY A 30 -49.02 19.69 66.66
C GLY A 30 -47.50 19.76 66.86
N ILE A 31 -46.70 19.48 65.82
CA ILE A 31 -45.23 19.54 65.88
C ILE A 31 -44.76 21.00 66.00
N PRO A 32 -43.90 21.36 66.97
CA PRO A 32 -43.32 22.69 67.09
C PRO A 32 -42.57 23.16 65.84
N GLU A 33 -42.58 24.46 65.57
CA GLU A 33 -41.98 25.07 64.38
C GLU A 33 -40.48 24.77 64.24
N GLU A 34 -39.74 24.73 65.34
CA GLU A 34 -38.31 24.41 65.37
C GLU A 34 -38.03 23.03 64.76
N LEU A 35 -38.83 22.02 65.11
CA LEU A 35 -38.69 20.66 64.58
C LEU A 35 -39.17 20.55 63.11
N ARG A 36 -40.14 21.38 62.70
CA ARG A 36 -40.55 21.45 61.28
C ARG A 36 -39.42 22.04 60.44
N LEU A 37 -38.78 23.11 60.91
CA LEU A 37 -37.65 23.76 60.26
C LEU A 37 -36.48 22.77 60.08
N GLU A 38 -36.14 22.02 61.14
CA GLU A 38 -35.09 20.99 61.06
C GLU A 38 -35.38 19.94 59.98
N ARG A 39 -36.63 19.43 59.93
CA ARG A 39 -37.06 18.45 58.93
C ARG A 39 -37.05 19.03 57.52
N THR A 40 -37.52 20.26 57.35
CA THR A 40 -37.48 20.95 56.05
C THR A 40 -36.05 21.23 55.59
N GLU A 41 -35.12 21.57 56.50
CA GLU A 41 -33.72 21.75 56.12
C GLU A 41 -33.04 20.45 55.70
N VAL A 42 -33.40 19.31 56.29
CA VAL A 42 -32.93 18.01 55.80
C VAL A 42 -33.42 17.77 54.36
N VAL A 43 -34.69 18.02 54.06
CA VAL A 43 -35.26 17.89 52.70
C VAL A 43 -34.55 18.82 51.72
N LYS A 44 -34.42 20.11 52.05
CA LYS A 44 -33.72 21.09 51.21
C LYS A 44 -32.27 20.69 50.96
N LYS A 45 -31.55 20.20 51.98
CA LYS A 45 -30.17 19.75 51.85
C LYS A 45 -30.06 18.58 50.86
N HIS A 46 -30.97 17.60 50.94
CA HIS A 46 -30.98 16.48 50.00
C HIS A 46 -31.28 16.91 48.56
N ILE A 47 -32.30 17.76 48.37
CA ILE A 47 -32.66 18.29 47.04
C ILE A 47 -31.49 19.10 46.46
N LYS A 48 -30.92 20.01 47.25
CA LYS A 48 -29.78 20.82 46.82
C LYS A 48 -28.58 19.94 46.44
N SER A 49 -28.23 18.97 47.28
CA SER A 49 -27.11 18.06 47.00
C SER A 49 -27.29 17.27 45.71
N LEU A 50 -28.52 16.84 45.40
CA LEU A 50 -28.82 16.13 44.16
C LEU A 50 -28.69 17.06 42.94
N LEU A 51 -29.26 18.27 43.01
CA LEU A 51 -29.18 19.24 41.92
C LEU A 51 -27.74 19.69 41.66
N ASP A 52 -26.97 19.99 42.73
CA ASP A 52 -25.56 20.37 42.62
C ASP A 52 -24.74 19.25 41.95
N MET A 53 -25.03 17.97 42.27
CA MET A 53 -24.39 16.81 41.63
C MET A 53 -24.73 16.73 40.13
N MET A 54 -26.02 16.84 39.77
CA MET A 54 -26.45 16.78 38.36
C MET A 54 -25.85 17.93 37.54
N VAL A 55 -25.81 19.14 38.09
CA VAL A 55 -25.19 20.30 37.42
C VAL A 55 -23.68 20.07 37.23
N ALA A 56 -22.98 19.61 38.27
CA ALA A 56 -21.56 19.34 38.19
C ALA A 56 -21.22 18.24 37.15
N GLU A 57 -22.06 17.20 37.03
CA GLU A 57 -21.91 16.16 36.01
C GLU A 57 -22.03 16.72 34.59
N GLU A 58 -23.03 17.55 34.32
CA GLU A 58 -23.24 18.18 33.01
C GLU A 58 -22.17 19.23 32.67
N GLU A 59 -21.71 20.00 33.66
CA GLU A 59 -20.57 20.93 33.49
C GLU A 59 -19.28 20.17 33.16
N SER A 60 -19.01 19.08 33.88
CA SER A 60 -17.87 18.19 33.61
C SER A 60 -17.96 17.55 32.22
N LEU A 61 -19.15 17.10 31.80
CA LEU A 61 -19.38 16.59 30.46
C LEU A 61 -19.07 17.65 29.39
N LYS A 62 -19.58 18.87 29.57
CA LYS A 62 -19.33 20.00 28.66
C LYS A 62 -17.83 20.31 28.56
N GLU A 63 -17.13 20.40 29.68
CA GLU A 63 -15.68 20.64 29.70
C GLU A 63 -14.91 19.55 28.96
N ARG A 64 -15.28 18.28 29.20
CA ARG A 64 -14.65 17.14 28.53
C ARG A 64 -14.85 17.20 27.01
N LEU A 65 -16.06 17.52 26.55
CA LEU A 65 -16.34 17.67 25.12
C LEU A 65 -15.49 18.79 24.49
N LEU A 66 -15.39 19.94 25.16
CA LEU A 66 -14.56 21.06 24.68
C LEU A 66 -13.08 20.71 24.63
N LYS A 67 -12.56 19.98 25.63
CA LYS A 67 -11.19 19.46 25.63
C LYS A 67 -10.96 18.49 24.46
N ASN A 68 -11.88 17.56 24.21
CA ASN A 68 -11.80 16.63 23.10
C ASN A 68 -11.81 17.35 21.74
N ILE A 69 -12.70 18.33 21.56
CA ILE A 69 -12.74 19.17 20.36
C ILE A 69 -11.37 19.84 20.12
N ALA A 70 -10.76 20.43 21.16
CA ALA A 70 -9.48 21.09 21.03
C ALA A 70 -8.34 20.12 20.67
N LEU A 71 -8.36 18.90 21.22
CA LEU A 71 -7.41 17.84 20.87
C LEU A 71 -7.59 17.38 19.42
N CYS A 72 -8.83 17.04 19.02
CA CYS A 72 -9.13 16.60 17.66
C CYS A 72 -8.73 17.64 16.62
N ARG A 73 -8.95 18.94 16.89
CA ARG A 73 -8.51 20.02 15.99
C ARG A 73 -6.98 20.00 15.78
N LYS A 74 -6.20 19.91 16.86
CA LYS A 74 -4.72 19.83 16.78
C LYS A 74 -4.22 18.60 16.04
N GLU A 75 -4.86 17.46 16.28
CA GLU A 75 -4.52 16.20 15.61
C GLU A 75 -4.88 16.26 14.11
N LEU A 76 -6.05 16.81 13.76
CA LEU A 76 -6.45 17.05 12.37
C LEU A 76 -5.48 17.99 11.66
N ASP A 77 -5.06 19.10 12.27
CA ASP A 77 -4.08 20.03 11.68
C ASP A 77 -2.73 19.35 11.43
N THR A 78 -2.35 18.41 12.30
CA THR A 78 -1.12 17.62 12.13
C THR A 78 -1.29 16.62 10.99
N LEU A 79 -2.40 15.89 10.94
CA LEU A 79 -2.69 14.93 9.88
C LEU A 79 -2.85 15.59 8.51
N CYS A 80 -3.49 16.76 8.41
CA CYS A 80 -3.61 17.49 7.15
C CYS A 80 -2.22 17.86 6.62
N ARG A 81 -1.31 18.35 7.47
CA ARG A 81 0.07 18.64 7.08
C ARG A 81 0.83 17.40 6.64
N GLU A 82 0.71 16.30 7.39
CA GLU A 82 1.35 15.02 7.03
C GLU A 82 0.82 14.45 5.71
N LEU A 83 -0.50 14.55 5.46
CA LEU A 83 -1.15 14.05 4.25
C LEU A 83 -1.08 15.04 3.08
N GLN A 84 -0.50 16.23 3.30
CA GLN A 84 -0.42 17.34 2.35
C GLN A 84 -1.81 17.77 1.84
N LEU A 85 -2.78 17.78 2.74
CA LEU A 85 -4.14 18.25 2.50
C LEU A 85 -4.28 19.71 2.95
N ASP A 86 -5.25 20.40 2.37
CA ASP A 86 -5.58 21.77 2.79
C ASP A 86 -5.91 21.81 4.29
N PRO A 87 -5.55 22.91 4.98
CA PRO A 87 -5.88 23.12 6.37
C PRO A 87 -7.38 22.95 6.60
N PHE A 88 -7.73 22.34 7.73
CA PHE A 88 -9.13 22.11 8.06
C PHE A 88 -9.78 23.43 8.49
N GLU A 89 -10.72 23.94 7.69
CA GLU A 89 -11.61 25.01 8.12
C GLU A 89 -12.70 24.43 9.02
N VAL A 90 -12.68 24.81 10.29
CA VAL A 90 -13.73 24.41 11.22
C VAL A 90 -14.97 25.25 10.91
N GLU A 91 -16.01 24.63 10.34
CA GLU A 91 -17.35 25.21 10.41
C GLU A 91 -17.75 25.27 11.90
N GLU A 92 -17.83 26.48 12.46
CA GLU A 92 -18.30 26.71 13.84
C GLU A 92 -19.81 26.49 14.00
N GLU A 93 -20.48 26.06 12.94
CA GLU A 93 -21.92 25.86 12.90
C GLU A 93 -22.29 24.52 13.55
N GLY A 94 -22.96 24.58 14.71
CA GLY A 94 -23.56 23.40 15.34
C GLY A 94 -23.48 23.38 16.87
N THR A 95 -24.02 22.31 17.46
CA THR A 95 -23.90 22.08 18.91
C THR A 95 -22.53 21.49 19.25
N ILE A 96 -22.08 21.67 20.50
CA ILE A 96 -20.80 21.11 21.00
C ILE A 96 -20.70 19.61 20.71
N LEU A 97 -21.78 18.85 20.96
CA LEU A 97 -21.81 17.41 20.75
C LEU A 97 -21.70 17.04 19.27
N GLN A 98 -22.36 17.79 18.38
CA GLN A 98 -22.27 17.55 16.94
C GLN A 98 -20.87 17.86 16.41
N MET A 99 -20.26 18.95 16.87
CA MET A 99 -18.91 19.34 16.48
C MET A 99 -17.87 18.30 16.93
N GLU A 100 -17.95 17.80 18.17
CA GLU A 100 -17.08 16.72 18.66
C GLU A 100 -17.20 15.47 17.79
N LYS A 101 -18.44 15.04 17.50
CA LYS A 101 -18.71 13.88 16.67
C LYS A 101 -18.13 14.03 15.26
N ASN A 102 -18.37 15.17 14.62
CA ASN A 102 -17.88 15.44 13.26
C ASN A 102 -16.35 15.41 13.20
N LEU A 103 -15.68 16.09 14.15
CA LEU A 103 -14.21 16.13 14.22
C LEU A 103 -13.64 14.73 14.42
N ARG A 104 -14.22 13.93 15.33
CA ARG A 104 -13.77 12.56 15.58
C ARG A 104 -13.93 11.65 14.36
N THR A 105 -15.10 11.68 13.70
CA THR A 105 -15.31 10.88 12.48
C THR A 105 -14.36 11.29 11.36
N ARG A 106 -14.08 12.59 11.21
CA ARG A 106 -13.09 13.06 10.24
C ARG A 106 -11.68 12.60 10.58
N LEU A 107 -11.30 12.66 11.85
CA LEU A 107 -10.01 12.20 12.35
C LEU A 107 -9.81 10.71 12.05
N GLU A 108 -10.81 9.87 12.36
CA GLU A 108 -10.82 8.44 12.03
C GLU A 108 -10.62 8.20 10.52
N THR A 109 -11.25 9.02 9.68
CA THR A 109 -11.10 8.94 8.22
C THR A 109 -9.69 9.27 7.75
N LEU A 110 -9.09 10.37 8.26
CA LEU A 110 -7.74 10.77 7.86
C LEU A 110 -6.66 9.82 8.40
N LEU A 111 -6.84 9.28 9.61
CA LEU A 111 -5.98 8.22 10.15
C LEU A 111 -6.01 6.97 9.28
N LYS A 112 -7.19 6.60 8.78
CA LYS A 112 -7.33 5.52 7.81
C LYS A 112 -6.55 5.84 6.52
N HIS A 113 -6.72 7.02 5.94
CA HIS A 113 -5.97 7.41 4.73
C HIS A 113 -4.44 7.35 4.94
N LYS A 114 -3.94 7.82 6.09
CA LYS A 114 -2.53 7.73 6.45
C LYS A 114 -2.05 6.29 6.51
N LYS A 115 -2.82 5.41 7.15
CA LYS A 115 -2.51 3.99 7.24
C LYS A 115 -2.50 3.35 5.85
N ASP A 116 -3.52 3.59 5.05
CA ASP A 116 -3.67 3.00 3.71
C ASP A 116 -2.51 3.43 2.79
N ARG A 117 -2.12 4.71 2.79
CA ARG A 117 -0.96 5.20 2.00
C ARG A 117 0.37 4.59 2.43
N LYS A 118 0.58 4.39 3.74
CA LYS A 118 1.81 3.75 4.25
C LYS A 118 1.86 2.27 3.89
N GLN A 119 0.75 1.57 4.08
CA GLN A 119 0.64 0.16 3.72
C GLN A 119 0.83 -0.05 2.22
N GLU A 120 0.28 0.84 1.38
CA GLU A 120 0.52 0.79 -0.06
C GLU A 120 2.01 0.99 -0.40
N LEU A 121 2.68 1.96 0.22
CA LEU A 121 4.13 2.14 0.00
C LEU A 121 4.92 0.89 0.39
N GLU A 122 4.60 0.24 1.50
CA GLU A 122 5.24 -1.01 1.91
C GLU A 122 5.08 -2.10 0.84
N THR A 123 3.86 -2.28 0.30
CA THR A 123 3.62 -3.25 -0.77
C THR A 123 4.37 -2.91 -2.06
N LEU A 124 4.42 -1.64 -2.46
CA LEU A 124 5.16 -1.21 -3.64
C LEU A 124 6.67 -1.40 -3.47
N GLN A 125 7.21 -1.20 -2.26
CA GLN A 125 8.62 -1.43 -1.94
C GLN A 125 9.01 -2.91 -1.93
N GLU A 126 8.08 -3.79 -1.56
CA GLU A 126 8.27 -5.24 -1.64
C GLU A 126 8.34 -5.68 -3.12
N GLU A 127 7.37 -5.26 -3.94
CA GLU A 127 7.37 -5.52 -5.39
C GLU A 127 8.62 -4.97 -6.08
N ASP A 128 9.05 -3.76 -5.72
CA ASP A 128 10.25 -3.13 -6.27
C ASP A 128 11.52 -3.93 -5.99
N ARG A 129 11.63 -4.48 -4.77
CA ARG A 129 12.77 -5.29 -4.36
C ARG A 129 12.87 -6.54 -5.22
N ASP A 130 11.76 -7.26 -5.39
CA ASP A 130 11.72 -8.49 -6.19
C ASP A 130 12.09 -8.22 -7.66
N LEU A 131 11.58 -7.12 -8.23
CA LEU A 131 11.93 -6.72 -9.59
C LEU A 131 13.40 -6.28 -9.72
N CYS A 132 13.89 -5.51 -8.75
CA CYS A 132 15.26 -5.01 -8.72
C CYS A 132 16.29 -6.13 -8.55
N ASP A 133 16.00 -7.15 -7.75
CA ASP A 133 16.86 -8.32 -7.58
C ASP A 133 17.03 -9.07 -8.91
N ILE A 134 15.94 -9.25 -9.67
CA ILE A 134 15.96 -9.93 -10.98
C ILE A 134 16.64 -9.07 -12.05
N LEU A 135 16.35 -7.76 -12.09
CA LEU A 135 16.87 -6.84 -13.11
C LEU A 135 18.26 -6.28 -12.78
N CYS A 136 18.75 -6.52 -11.56
CA CYS A 136 19.95 -5.94 -10.97
C CYS A 136 19.98 -4.41 -11.05
N THR A 137 18.84 -3.77 -10.76
CA THR A 137 18.67 -2.31 -10.74
C THR A 137 18.56 -1.80 -9.29
N PRO A 138 18.94 -0.53 -9.02
CA PRO A 138 18.74 0.04 -7.68
C PRO A 138 17.26 0.31 -7.42
N MET A 139 16.83 0.12 -6.17
CA MET A 139 15.46 0.42 -5.70
C MET A 139 15.11 1.90 -5.88
N PHE A 140 13.83 2.16 -6.10
CA PHE A 140 13.29 3.51 -6.16
C PHE A 140 13.27 4.17 -4.77
N GLN A 141 13.72 5.41 -4.69
CA GLN A 141 13.87 6.12 -3.42
C GLN A 141 12.69 7.06 -3.16
N ILE A 142 11.96 6.78 -2.08
CA ILE A 142 11.03 7.69 -1.41
C ILE A 142 11.41 7.72 0.07
N ASP A 143 11.22 8.85 0.75
CA ASP A 143 11.45 8.95 2.19
C ASP A 143 10.47 8.06 2.97
N SER A 144 10.91 6.86 3.34
CA SER A 144 10.14 5.86 4.09
C SER A 144 9.68 6.33 5.48
N ASN A 145 10.29 7.39 6.04
CA ASN A 145 9.88 7.91 7.35
C ASN A 145 8.66 8.82 7.26
N SER A 146 8.42 9.40 6.08
CA SER A 146 7.31 10.33 5.81
C SER A 146 6.05 9.59 5.34
N VAL A 147 4.89 10.26 5.38
CA VAL A 147 3.69 9.75 4.71
C VAL A 147 3.80 10.14 3.24
N PRO A 148 3.76 9.19 2.29
CA PRO A 148 3.90 9.52 0.89
C PRO A 148 2.71 10.34 0.40
N SER A 149 2.97 11.29 -0.50
CA SER A 149 1.91 11.98 -1.23
C SER A 149 1.26 11.05 -2.25
N LEU A 150 0.10 11.44 -2.79
CA LEU A 150 -0.52 10.68 -3.87
C LEU A 150 0.35 10.70 -5.14
N GLU A 151 1.03 11.81 -5.41
CA GLU A 151 1.93 11.94 -6.56
C GLU A 151 3.18 11.06 -6.40
N ASP A 152 3.71 10.94 -5.19
CA ASP A 152 4.80 10.02 -4.85
C ASP A 152 4.42 8.57 -5.13
N LEU A 153 3.24 8.15 -4.67
CA LEU A 153 2.70 6.81 -4.94
C LEU A 153 2.48 6.59 -6.44
N ASP A 154 1.92 7.56 -7.16
CA ASP A 154 1.74 7.46 -8.62
C ASP A 154 3.06 7.40 -9.38
N ARG A 155 4.09 8.09 -8.91
CA ARG A 155 5.44 8.00 -9.46
C ARG A 155 6.04 6.61 -9.22
N TYR A 156 5.85 6.05 -8.03
CA TYR A 156 6.28 4.69 -7.70
C TYR A 156 5.56 3.65 -8.58
N ARG A 157 4.23 3.72 -8.68
CA ARG A 157 3.43 2.82 -9.54
C ARG A 157 3.90 2.85 -11.00
N ARG A 158 4.18 4.04 -11.54
CA ARG A 158 4.74 4.18 -12.91
C ARG A 158 6.13 3.59 -13.05
N HIS A 159 6.96 3.73 -12.02
CA HIS A 159 8.30 3.12 -12.00
C HIS A 159 8.20 1.59 -12.06
N LEU A 160 7.41 0.98 -11.18
CA LEU A 160 7.16 -0.48 -11.18
C LEU A 160 6.59 -0.95 -12.52
N ALA A 161 5.62 -0.24 -13.08
CA ALA A 161 5.09 -0.57 -14.39
C ALA A 161 6.18 -0.60 -15.48
N SER A 162 7.14 0.34 -15.43
CA SER A 162 8.27 0.33 -16.36
C SER A 162 9.25 -0.83 -16.11
N LEU A 163 9.52 -1.17 -14.84
CA LEU A 163 10.38 -2.30 -14.49
C LEU A 163 9.76 -3.63 -14.91
N THR A 164 8.45 -3.82 -14.68
CA THR A 164 7.71 -5.00 -15.11
C THR A 164 7.74 -5.15 -16.64
N ALA A 165 7.52 -4.06 -17.38
CA ALA A 165 7.62 -4.07 -18.84
C ALA A 165 9.03 -4.41 -19.33
N GLU A 166 10.07 -3.87 -18.68
CA GLU A 166 11.46 -4.18 -19.01
C GLU A 166 11.83 -5.64 -18.66
N LYS A 167 11.34 -6.18 -17.53
CA LYS A 167 11.47 -7.59 -17.17
C LYS A 167 10.87 -8.49 -18.24
N GLU A 168 9.62 -8.21 -18.65
CA GLU A 168 8.96 -8.98 -19.70
C GLU A 168 9.72 -8.93 -21.02
N LYS A 169 10.23 -7.74 -21.39
CA LYS A 169 11.03 -7.55 -22.59
C LYS A 169 12.32 -8.38 -22.54
N ARG A 170 13.13 -8.24 -21.48
CA ARG A 170 14.38 -8.98 -21.31
C ARG A 170 14.17 -10.48 -21.20
N HIS A 171 13.09 -10.92 -20.56
CA HIS A 171 12.74 -12.33 -20.49
C HIS A 171 12.42 -12.90 -21.88
N LYS A 172 11.63 -12.19 -22.70
CA LYS A 172 11.36 -12.59 -24.10
C LYS A 172 12.64 -12.66 -24.93
N GLU A 173 13.53 -11.67 -24.78
CA GLU A 173 14.85 -11.66 -25.44
C GLU A 173 15.69 -12.86 -25.00
N PHE A 174 15.74 -13.14 -23.69
CA PHE A 174 16.47 -14.26 -23.11
C PHE A 174 15.96 -15.60 -23.64
N VAL A 175 14.65 -15.87 -23.56
CA VAL A 175 14.06 -17.14 -24.01
C VAL A 175 14.28 -17.36 -25.51
N SER A 176 14.14 -16.30 -26.32
CA SER A 176 14.40 -16.41 -27.76
C SER A 176 15.86 -16.71 -28.06
N ALA A 177 16.80 -16.01 -27.41
CA ALA A 177 18.22 -16.20 -27.62
C ALA A 177 18.70 -17.56 -27.09
N LYS A 178 18.25 -17.99 -25.89
CA LYS A 178 18.55 -19.31 -25.32
C LYS A 178 18.21 -20.44 -26.29
N ARG A 179 17.01 -20.40 -26.89
CA ARG A 179 16.60 -21.40 -27.89
C ARG A 179 17.51 -21.42 -29.12
N GLN A 180 17.90 -20.24 -29.62
CA GLN A 180 18.82 -20.15 -30.77
C GLN A 180 20.22 -20.63 -30.42
N ILE A 181 20.72 -20.30 -29.22
CA ILE A 181 22.03 -20.73 -28.73
C ILE A 181 22.10 -22.25 -28.65
N ILE A 182 21.08 -22.90 -28.05
CA ILE A 182 21.04 -24.37 -27.94
C ILE A 182 21.09 -25.03 -29.31
N LEU A 183 20.28 -24.56 -30.27
CA LEU A 183 20.28 -25.11 -31.64
C LEU A 183 21.63 -24.90 -32.36
N LEU A 184 22.27 -23.75 -32.17
CA LEU A 184 23.59 -23.48 -32.77
C LEU A 184 24.69 -24.32 -32.10
N MET A 185 24.61 -24.54 -30.80
CA MET A 185 25.54 -25.40 -30.07
C MET A 185 25.41 -26.86 -30.53
N GLU A 186 24.19 -27.35 -30.73
CA GLU A 186 23.91 -28.67 -31.32
C GLU A 186 24.45 -28.77 -32.76
N GLU A 187 24.23 -27.77 -33.62
CA GLU A 187 24.74 -27.76 -35.02
C GLU A 187 26.28 -27.69 -35.10
N LEU A 188 26.91 -27.08 -34.10
CA LEU A 188 28.36 -26.90 -34.04
C LEU A 188 29.09 -28.02 -33.27
N ASP A 189 28.36 -29.02 -32.76
CA ASP A 189 28.85 -30.04 -31.82
C ASP A 189 29.66 -29.40 -30.67
N HIS A 190 29.14 -28.30 -30.11
CA HIS A 190 29.79 -27.52 -29.05
C HIS A 190 29.04 -27.67 -27.73
N ASP A 191 29.68 -28.31 -26.75
CA ASP A 191 29.17 -28.39 -25.38
C ASP A 191 29.42 -27.08 -24.61
N PRO A 192 28.54 -26.68 -23.67
CA PRO A 192 28.73 -25.48 -22.87
C PRO A 192 29.97 -25.57 -21.96
N ASP A 193 30.94 -24.68 -22.17
CA ASP A 193 32.26 -24.76 -21.53
C ASP A 193 32.50 -23.68 -20.48
N THR A 194 31.78 -22.55 -20.58
CA THR A 194 31.91 -21.43 -19.64
C THR A 194 30.81 -21.47 -18.59
N SER A 195 31.03 -20.88 -17.42
CA SER A 195 30.00 -20.80 -16.38
C SER A 195 28.74 -20.13 -16.91
N PHE A 196 28.89 -19.06 -17.71
CA PHE A 196 27.76 -18.37 -18.31
C PHE A 196 27.00 -19.25 -19.33
N GLU A 197 27.69 -20.03 -20.17
CA GLU A 197 27.03 -20.97 -21.08
C GLU A 197 26.26 -22.05 -20.32
N LEU A 198 26.86 -22.60 -19.25
CA LEU A 198 26.20 -23.57 -18.38
C LEU A 198 24.92 -22.97 -17.79
N ASP A 199 24.99 -21.73 -17.30
CA ASP A 199 23.83 -21.03 -16.73
C ASP A 199 22.74 -20.83 -17.79
N VAL A 200 23.10 -20.33 -18.98
CA VAL A 200 22.16 -20.10 -20.08
C VAL A 200 21.49 -21.39 -20.54
N VAL A 201 22.24 -22.49 -20.72
CA VAL A 201 21.71 -23.74 -21.25
C VAL A 201 20.90 -24.49 -20.19
N TYR A 202 21.43 -24.65 -18.99
CA TYR A 202 20.89 -25.58 -17.99
C TYR A 202 20.00 -24.93 -16.92
N GLU A 203 20.14 -23.64 -16.61
CA GLU A 203 19.27 -23.02 -15.60
C GLU A 203 17.83 -22.81 -16.08
N CYS A 204 16.92 -22.71 -15.10
CA CYS A 204 15.52 -22.40 -15.34
C CYS A 204 15.37 -20.97 -15.88
N GLU A 205 14.47 -20.78 -16.85
CA GLU A 205 14.23 -19.46 -17.45
C GLU A 205 13.69 -18.43 -16.44
N GLU A 206 13.14 -18.89 -15.32
CA GLU A 206 12.58 -18.04 -14.25
C GLU A 206 13.63 -17.57 -13.24
N THR A 207 14.76 -18.27 -13.11
CA THR A 207 15.79 -17.98 -12.10
C THR A 207 16.96 -17.16 -12.65
N PHE A 208 17.09 -17.08 -13.97
CA PHE A 208 18.19 -16.38 -14.62
C PHE A 208 18.13 -14.87 -14.33
N CYS A 209 19.25 -14.29 -13.86
CA CYS A 209 19.35 -12.86 -13.60
C CYS A 209 19.30 -12.05 -14.90
N LEU A 210 18.25 -11.23 -15.08
CA LEU A 210 18.00 -10.43 -16.28
C LEU A 210 18.70 -9.06 -16.21
N SER A 211 19.94 -9.04 -15.73
CA SER A 211 20.77 -7.83 -15.69
C SER A 211 21.10 -7.36 -17.11
N ALA A 212 21.37 -6.07 -17.27
CA ALA A 212 21.77 -5.52 -18.57
C ALA A 212 23.06 -6.17 -19.10
N ASP A 213 23.99 -6.49 -18.19
CA ASP A 213 25.25 -7.15 -18.51
C ASP A 213 25.02 -8.60 -18.98
N ASN A 214 24.14 -9.35 -18.31
CA ASN A 214 23.81 -10.73 -18.69
C ASN A 214 23.09 -10.78 -20.05
N ILE A 215 22.17 -9.86 -20.32
CA ILE A 215 21.51 -9.76 -21.63
C ILE A 215 22.53 -9.42 -22.73
N THR A 216 23.49 -8.53 -22.44
CA THR A 216 24.57 -8.19 -23.39
C THR A 216 25.50 -9.38 -23.63
N ALA A 217 25.86 -10.12 -22.58
CA ALA A 217 26.67 -11.34 -22.67
C ALA A 217 25.97 -12.43 -23.49
N LEU A 218 24.65 -12.59 -23.31
CA LEU A 218 23.83 -13.53 -24.08
C LEU A 218 23.82 -13.21 -25.57
N GLN A 219 23.63 -11.93 -25.93
CA GLN A 219 23.69 -11.48 -27.31
C GLN A 219 25.08 -11.67 -27.92
N THR A 220 26.13 -11.45 -27.12
CA THR A 220 27.51 -11.67 -27.54
C THR A 220 27.78 -13.16 -27.83
N LEU A 221 27.33 -14.06 -26.95
CA LEU A 221 27.45 -15.50 -27.14
C LEU A 221 26.72 -15.95 -28.42
N LEU A 222 25.49 -15.48 -28.63
CA LEU A 222 24.71 -15.80 -29.83
C LEU A 222 25.45 -15.35 -31.11
N GLN A 223 26.00 -14.13 -31.12
CA GLN A 223 26.78 -13.62 -32.26
C GLN A 223 28.05 -14.44 -32.51
N GLN A 224 28.75 -14.87 -31.46
CA GLN A 224 29.95 -15.71 -31.59
C GLN A 224 29.63 -17.07 -32.21
N LEU A 225 28.55 -17.74 -31.78
CA LEU A 225 28.11 -19.01 -32.35
C LEU A 225 27.68 -18.86 -33.82
N GLN A 226 26.92 -17.82 -34.15
CA GLN A 226 26.54 -17.53 -35.54
C GLN A 226 27.75 -17.27 -36.43
N ALA A 227 28.75 -16.53 -35.94
CA ALA A 227 29.99 -16.28 -36.67
C ALA A 227 30.78 -17.57 -36.92
N ARG A 228 30.85 -18.46 -35.91
CA ARG A 228 31.51 -19.77 -36.03
C ARG A 228 30.81 -20.65 -37.06
N ARG A 229 29.47 -20.71 -37.04
CA ARG A 229 28.67 -21.41 -38.04
C ARG A 229 28.93 -20.88 -39.46
N ALA A 230 28.90 -19.56 -39.63
CA ALA A 230 29.15 -18.95 -40.94
C ALA A 230 30.57 -19.26 -41.47
N LEU A 231 31.57 -19.28 -40.59
CA LEU A 231 32.93 -19.66 -40.95
C LEU A 231 33.02 -21.14 -41.37
N ASN A 232 32.38 -22.04 -40.63
CA ASN A 232 32.32 -23.46 -41.00
C ASN A 232 31.65 -23.65 -42.36
N GLU A 233 30.52 -22.99 -42.62
CA GLU A 233 29.83 -23.08 -43.91
C GLU A 233 30.69 -22.54 -45.06
N ALA A 234 31.41 -21.43 -44.84
CA ALA A 234 32.31 -20.86 -45.84
C ALA A 234 33.47 -21.82 -46.18
N VAL A 235 34.08 -22.44 -45.18
CA VAL A 235 35.14 -23.45 -45.38
C VAL A 235 34.58 -24.69 -46.09
N CYS A 236 33.41 -25.18 -45.68
CA CYS A 236 32.74 -26.30 -46.34
C CYS A 236 32.42 -26.00 -47.80
N ALA A 237 31.92 -24.79 -48.11
CA ALA A 237 31.62 -24.36 -49.47
C ALA A 237 32.88 -24.27 -50.34
N GLU A 238 34.00 -23.75 -49.79
CA GLU A 238 35.28 -23.71 -50.48
C GLU A 238 35.79 -25.14 -50.80
N LEU A 239 35.74 -26.04 -49.83
CA LEU A 239 36.14 -27.43 -50.00
C LEU A 239 35.25 -28.16 -51.02
N ARG A 240 33.93 -27.99 -50.94
CA ARG A 240 32.97 -28.53 -51.92
C ARG A 240 33.26 -28.02 -53.34
N ALA A 241 33.57 -26.74 -53.50
CA ALA A 241 33.95 -26.15 -54.79
C ALA A 241 35.28 -26.74 -55.31
N ARG A 242 36.26 -26.97 -54.43
CA ARG A 242 37.53 -27.60 -54.79
C ARG A 242 37.37 -29.07 -55.20
N ILE A 243 36.50 -29.81 -54.52
CA ILE A 243 36.14 -31.19 -54.89
C ILE A 243 35.51 -31.21 -56.28
N ALA A 244 34.54 -30.33 -56.55
CA ALA A 244 33.90 -30.22 -57.86
C ALA A 244 34.93 -29.95 -58.98
N ALA A 245 35.86 -29.02 -58.76
CA ALA A 245 36.92 -28.74 -59.71
C ALA A 245 37.85 -29.95 -59.96
N LEU A 246 38.11 -30.77 -58.93
CA LEU A 246 38.88 -32.01 -59.08
C LEU A 246 38.11 -33.08 -59.85
N TRP A 247 36.81 -33.24 -59.57
CA TRP A 247 35.95 -34.16 -60.32
C TRP A 247 35.89 -33.83 -61.80
N ASP A 248 35.83 -32.54 -62.15
CA ASP A 248 35.84 -32.10 -63.55
C ASP A 248 37.17 -32.42 -64.23
N ARG A 249 38.29 -32.23 -63.52
CA ARG A 249 39.63 -32.57 -64.04
C ARG A 249 39.85 -34.07 -64.22
N LEU A 250 39.30 -34.88 -63.32
CA LEU A 250 39.43 -36.34 -63.34
C LEU A 250 38.33 -37.03 -64.17
N GLN A 251 37.36 -36.28 -64.69
CA GLN A 251 36.18 -36.80 -65.42
C GLN A 251 35.40 -37.86 -64.62
N VAL A 252 35.21 -37.60 -63.32
CA VAL A 252 34.44 -38.51 -62.46
C VAL A 252 33.00 -38.60 -62.95
N PRO A 253 32.46 -39.82 -63.19
CA PRO A 253 31.09 -40.04 -63.65
C PRO A 253 30.02 -39.43 -62.72
N ALA A 254 28.86 -39.11 -63.26
CA ALA A 254 27.75 -38.52 -62.49
C ALA A 254 27.27 -39.44 -61.35
N GLU A 255 27.24 -40.75 -61.58
CA GLU A 255 26.82 -41.75 -60.59
C GLU A 255 27.64 -41.67 -59.29
N ASP A 256 28.96 -41.49 -59.42
CA ASP A 256 29.88 -41.37 -58.28
C ASP A 256 29.75 -40.01 -57.56
N ARG A 257 29.45 -38.94 -58.30
CA ARG A 257 29.21 -37.61 -57.72
C ARG A 257 27.91 -37.58 -56.93
N ASP A 258 26.85 -38.16 -57.51
CA ASP A 258 25.52 -38.23 -56.88
C ASP A 258 25.54 -39.11 -55.63
N ALA A 259 26.33 -40.20 -55.63
CA ALA A 259 26.56 -41.01 -54.44
C ALA A 259 27.27 -40.23 -53.30
N PHE A 260 28.07 -39.22 -53.63
CA PHE A 260 28.79 -38.39 -52.66
C PHE A 260 27.99 -37.17 -52.17
N ALA A 261 26.95 -36.74 -52.90
CA ALA A 261 26.15 -35.56 -52.58
C ALA A 261 25.19 -35.73 -51.38
N VAL A 262 25.12 -36.93 -50.80
CA VAL A 262 24.18 -37.28 -49.72
C VAL A 262 24.90 -37.19 -48.37
N HIS A 263 25.31 -36.01 -47.93
CA HIS A 263 25.60 -35.61 -46.54
C HIS A 263 25.83 -34.09 -46.49
#